data_AF-A0A7W7WSG9-F1
#
_entry.id   AF-A0A7W7WSG9-F1
#
_cell.length_a   1.000
_cell.length_b   1.000
_cell.length_c   1.000
_cell.angle_alpha   90.00
_cell.angle_beta   90.00
_cell.angle_gamma   90.00
#
_symmetry.space_group_name_H-M   'P 1'
#
loop_
_entity.id
_entity.type
_entity.pdbx_description
1 polymer ?
#
loop_
_entity_poly.entity_id
_entity_poly.type
_entity_poly.pdbx_seq_one_letter_code
_entity_poly.pdbx_strand_id
1 'polypeptide(L)'
;MNDQERLASAVRDAALAVPGVARLTSGGAVEVATQFPGGKVVGVRLGNPVEVHVAVDRSPIIPVTERVRAAVRAVLDRSGEHRPVEVVVDDIDPVALAVTVPER
;
A
#
# COMPACT_ATOMS: atom_id res chain seq x y z
N MET A 1 21.23 5.93 1.32
CA MET A 1 19.88 5.48 1.71
C MET A 1 19.91 5.11 3.17
N ASN A 2 19.09 5.76 4.00
CA ASN A 2 18.97 5.40 5.42
C ASN A 2 17.98 4.22 5.60
N ASP A 3 17.95 3.62 6.79
CA ASP A 3 17.13 2.43 7.03
C ASP A 3 15.62 2.70 6.88
N GLN A 4 15.17 3.90 7.26
CA GLN A 4 13.77 4.28 7.15
C GLN A 4 13.32 4.43 5.70
N GLU A 5 14.15 5.06 4.85
CA GLU A 5 13.97 5.15 3.40
C GLU A 5 13.92 3.77 2.75
N ARG A 6 14.87 2.90 3.10
CA ARG A 6 14.94 1.52 2.58
C ARG A 6 13.69 0.73 2.95
N LEU A 7 13.28 0.78 4.21
CA LEU A 7 12.12 0.05 4.70
C LEU A 7 10.82 0.57 4.10
N ALA A 8 10.63 1.90 4.05
CA ALA A 8 9.43 2.49 3.47
C ALA A 8 9.31 2.16 1.98
N SER A 9 10.42 2.19 1.25
CA SER A 9 10.46 1.81 -0.17
C SER A 9 10.13 0.33 -0.36
N ALA A 10 10.68 -0.56 0.48
CA ALA A 10 10.37 -1.98 0.42
C ALA A 10 8.89 -2.28 0.74
N VAL A 11 8.29 -1.55 1.69
CA VAL A 11 6.86 -1.64 2.01
C VAL A 11 6.01 -1.18 0.83
N ARG A 12 6.36 -0.03 0.20
CA ARG A 12 5.69 0.46 -1.01
C ARG A 12 5.73 -0.56 -2.12
N ASP A 13 6.91 -1.08 -2.43
CA ASP A 13 7.11 -1.98 -3.55
C ASP A 13 6.36 -3.31 -3.32
N ALA A 14 6.32 -3.81 -2.09
CA ALA A 14 5.54 -4.99 -1.73
C ALA A 14 4.03 -4.78 -1.86
N ALA A 15 3.51 -3.61 -1.47
CA ALA A 15 2.09 -3.29 -1.60
C ALA A 15 1.67 -3.16 -3.08
N LEU A 16 2.47 -2.46 -3.90
CA LEU A 16 2.22 -2.30 -5.33
C LEU A 16 2.33 -3.61 -6.13
N ALA A 17 3.10 -4.58 -5.62
CA ALA A 17 3.20 -5.89 -6.24
C ALA A 17 1.94 -6.77 -6.08
N VAL A 18 0.99 -6.39 -5.22
CA VAL A 18 -0.22 -7.18 -4.97
C VAL A 18 -1.24 -6.96 -6.10
N PRO A 19 -1.64 -8.01 -6.85
CA PRO A 19 -2.69 -7.88 -7.86
C PRO A 19 -4.01 -7.44 -7.22
N GLY A 20 -4.53 -6.28 -7.62
CA GLY A 20 -5.65 -5.63 -6.94
C GLY A 20 -5.34 -4.21 -6.45
N VAL A 21 -4.06 -3.83 -6.36
CA VAL A 21 -3.61 -2.49 -5.98
C VAL A 21 -3.27 -1.70 -7.25
N ALA A 22 -3.98 -0.61 -7.50
CA ALA A 22 -3.73 0.27 -8.63
C ALA A 22 -2.55 1.21 -8.36
N ARG A 23 -2.54 1.82 -7.16
CA ARG A 23 -1.55 2.79 -6.71
C ARG A 23 -1.54 2.92 -5.20
N LEU A 24 -0.48 3.52 -4.66
CA LEU A 24 -0.53 4.09 -3.31
C LEU A 24 -1.18 5.47 -3.35
N THR A 25 -1.93 5.79 -2.30
CA THR A 25 -2.60 7.09 -2.13
C THR A 25 -1.92 7.88 -1.03
N SER A 26 -1.96 9.21 -1.10
CA SER A 26 -1.45 10.08 -0.06
C SER A 26 -2.34 10.13 1.19
N GLY A 27 -3.38 9.30 1.32
CA GLY A 27 -4.46 9.54 2.27
C GLY A 27 -5.44 10.62 1.80
N GLY A 28 -6.42 10.92 2.66
CA GLY A 28 -7.43 11.96 2.45
C GLY A 28 -6.91 13.37 2.74
N ALA A 29 -7.38 13.97 3.85
CA ALA A 29 -7.10 15.37 4.16
C ALA A 29 -5.67 15.66 4.66
N VAL A 30 -5.00 14.65 5.22
CA VAL A 30 -3.62 14.75 5.73
C VAL A 30 -2.75 13.77 4.95
N GLU A 31 -1.61 14.25 4.44
CA GLU A 31 -0.70 13.41 3.68
C GLU A 31 -0.10 12.29 4.55
N VAL A 32 -0.34 11.06 4.14
CA VAL A 32 0.31 9.87 4.68
C VAL A 32 1.57 9.62 3.89
N ALA A 33 2.72 9.83 4.53
CA ALA A 33 4.02 9.56 3.94
C ALA A 33 5.07 9.31 5.02
N THR A 34 6.10 8.53 4.65
CA THR A 34 7.30 8.37 5.46
C THR A 34 8.36 9.32 4.92
N GLN A 35 8.69 10.34 5.71
CA GLN A 35 9.68 11.35 5.39
C GLN A 35 11.08 10.89 5.79
N PHE A 36 12.09 11.27 5.00
CA PHE A 36 13.50 11.03 5.30
C PHE A 36 14.38 12.11 4.65
N PRO A 37 15.65 12.28 5.07
CA PRO A 37 16.55 13.21 4.41
C PRO A 37 16.64 12.93 2.90
N GLY A 38 16.23 13.90 2.08
CA GLY A 38 16.26 13.82 0.63
C GLY A 38 14.97 13.33 -0.04
N GLY A 39 13.90 13.01 0.70
CA GLY A 39 12.63 12.65 0.07
C GLY A 39 11.56 12.07 0.99
N LYS A 40 10.58 11.41 0.37
CA LYS A 40 9.50 10.72 1.07
C LYS A 40 8.96 9.55 0.26
N VAL A 41 8.35 8.59 0.95
CA VAL A 41 7.51 7.56 0.35
C VAL A 41 6.06 7.86 0.70
N VAL A 42 5.27 8.22 -0.32
CA VAL A 42 3.83 8.52 -0.18
C VAL A 42 3.04 7.23 0.00
N GLY A 43 2.00 7.29 0.82
CA GLY A 43 1.07 6.19 1.12
C GLY A 43 1.58 5.13 2.07
N VAL A 44 2.76 5.35 2.68
CA VAL A 44 3.32 4.48 3.73
C VAL A 44 3.65 5.33 4.94
N ARG A 45 3.17 4.95 6.12
CA ARG A 45 3.59 5.52 7.40
C ARG A 45 4.20 4.45 8.27
N LEU A 46 5.52 4.51 8.49
CA LEU A 46 6.24 3.60 9.39
C LEU A 46 6.00 3.93 10.87
N GLY A 47 4.73 4.02 11.31
CA GLY A 47 4.32 4.20 12.70
C GLY A 47 4.15 2.88 13.45
N ASN A 48 3.29 2.88 14.44
CA ASN A 48 2.78 1.68 15.10
C ASN A 48 1.27 1.85 15.33
N PRO A 49 0.40 1.34 14.43
CA PRO A 49 0.70 0.43 13.32
C PRO A 49 1.45 1.06 12.14
N VAL A 50 2.03 0.23 11.28
CA VAL A 50 2.48 0.60 9.94
C VAL A 50 1.24 0.75 9.06
N GLU A 51 1.00 1.95 8.55
CA GLU A 51 -0.15 2.20 7.68
C GLU A 51 0.26 2.19 6.22
N VAL A 52 -0.58 1.57 5.40
CA VAL A 52 -0.44 1.52 3.94
C VAL A 52 -1.76 1.94 3.30
N HIS A 53 -1.71 3.05 2.58
CA HIS A 53 -2.84 3.69 1.92
C HIS A 53 -2.83 3.35 0.43
N VAL A 54 -3.89 2.69 -0.03
CA VAL A 54 -3.99 2.17 -1.39
C VAL A 54 -5.27 2.61 -2.08
N ALA A 55 -5.20 2.73 -3.40
CA ALA A 55 -6.37 2.62 -4.27
C ALA A 55 -6.42 1.20 -4.86
N VAL A 56 -7.59 0.60 -4.86
CA VAL A 56 -7.79 -0.77 -5.38
C VAL A 56 -8.50 -0.77 -6.72
N ASP A 57 -8.23 -1.79 -7.51
CA ASP A 57 -8.66 -1.89 -8.90
C ASP A 57 -9.49 -3.15 -9.18
N ARG A 58 -9.73 -3.95 -8.13
CA ARG A 58 -10.43 -5.24 -8.17
C ARG A 58 -11.36 -5.43 -6.97
N SER A 59 -12.40 -6.24 -7.20
CA SER A 59 -13.31 -6.77 -6.19
C SER A 59 -13.13 -8.30 -6.08
N PRO A 60 -13.31 -8.91 -4.89
CA PRO A 60 -13.62 -8.29 -3.59
C PRO A 60 -12.42 -7.58 -2.95
N ILE A 61 -12.68 -6.47 -2.26
CA ILE A 61 -11.66 -5.60 -1.64
C ILE A 61 -10.96 -6.29 -0.47
N ILE A 62 -11.72 -6.99 0.39
CA ILE A 62 -11.17 -7.62 1.60
C ILE A 62 -10.01 -8.60 1.28
N PRO A 63 -10.13 -9.51 0.29
CA PRO A 63 -8.99 -10.34 -0.12
C PRO A 63 -7.81 -9.57 -0.73
N VAL A 64 -8.01 -8.37 -1.28
CA VAL A 64 -6.89 -7.52 -1.73
C VAL A 64 -6.16 -6.96 -0.50
N THR A 65 -6.89 -6.37 0.46
CA THR A 65 -6.29 -5.77 1.64
C THR A 65 -5.58 -6.79 2.52
N GLU A 66 -6.11 -8.01 2.64
CA GLU A 66 -5.43 -9.10 3.37
C GLU A 66 -4.12 -9.54 2.67
N ARG A 67 -4.09 -9.57 1.33
CA ARG A 67 -2.86 -9.85 0.59
C ARG A 67 -1.83 -8.73 0.72
N VAL A 68 -2.25 -7.46 0.71
CA VAL A 68 -1.38 -6.31 1.01
C VAL A 68 -0.82 -6.42 2.42
N ARG A 69 -1.68 -6.66 3.42
CA ARG A 69 -1.30 -6.86 4.82
C ARG A 69 -0.24 -7.97 4.95
N ALA A 70 -0.45 -9.11 4.30
CA ALA A 70 0.50 -10.22 4.32
C ALA A 70 1.84 -9.88 3.65
N ALA A 71 1.81 -9.23 2.48
CA ALA A 71 3.03 -8.83 1.75
C ALA A 71 3.87 -7.83 2.57
N VAL A 72 3.22 -6.85 3.20
CA VAL A 72 3.88 -5.85 4.04
C VAL A 72 4.44 -6.47 5.31
N ARG A 73 3.70 -7.39 5.98
CA ARG A 73 4.21 -8.14 7.13
C ARG A 73 5.50 -8.90 6.78
N ALA A 74 5.54 -9.58 5.64
CA ALA A 74 6.74 -10.28 5.20
C ALA A 74 7.96 -9.35 5.00
N VAL A 75 7.76 -8.07 4.65
CA VAL A 75 8.85 -7.08 4.60
C VAL A 75 9.34 -6.70 6.00
N LEU A 76 8.40 -6.46 6.93
CA LEU A 76 8.71 -6.10 8.31
C LEU A 76 9.44 -7.24 9.02
N ASP A 77 8.96 -8.48 8.88
CA ASP A 77 9.56 -9.66 9.50
C ASP A 77 11.01 -9.87 9.04
N ARG A 78 11.28 -9.71 7.72
CA ARG A 78 12.64 -9.77 7.17
C ARG A 78 13.56 -8.66 7.69
N SER A 79 12.99 -7.58 8.18
CA SER A 79 13.71 -6.44 8.76
C SER A 79 13.82 -6.54 10.29
N GLY A 80 13.32 -7.62 10.90
CA GLY A 80 13.31 -7.84 12.36
C GLY A 80 12.20 -7.08 13.10
N GLU A 81 11.24 -6.52 12.38
CA GLU A 81 10.18 -5.68 12.92
C GLU A 81 8.83 -6.40 12.96
N HIS A 82 8.08 -6.25 14.05
CA HIS A 82 6.84 -7.00 14.30
C HIS A 82 5.63 -6.09 14.54
N ARG A 83 5.69 -4.86 14.03
CA ARG A 83 4.62 -3.87 14.21
C ARG A 83 3.35 -4.32 13.46
N PRO A 84 2.15 -4.09 14.00
CA PRO A 84 0.91 -4.36 13.28
C PRO A 84 0.86 -3.54 11.99
N VAL A 85 0.20 -4.09 10.97
CA VAL A 85 -0.02 -3.42 9.68
C VAL A 85 -1.49 -3.04 9.58
N GLU A 86 -1.77 -1.82 9.16
CA GLU A 86 -3.10 -1.34 8.83
C GLU A 86 -3.15 -0.97 7.35
N VAL A 87 -4.12 -1.52 6.63
CA VAL A 87 -4.31 -1.26 5.20
C VAL A 87 -5.58 -0.42 5.06
N VAL A 88 -5.42 0.78 4.53
CA VAL A 88 -6.51 1.72 4.30
C VAL A 88 -6.76 1.79 2.80
N VAL A 89 -8.01 1.54 2.40
CA VAL A 89 -8.45 1.72 1.02
C VAL A 89 -9.08 3.09 0.91
N ASP A 90 -8.35 4.05 0.34
CA ASP A 90 -8.83 5.42 0.20
C ASP A 90 -9.70 5.61 -1.05
N ASP A 91 -9.50 4.77 -2.06
CA ASP A 91 -10.16 4.92 -3.36
C ASP A 91 -10.32 3.57 -4.06
N ILE A 92 -11.25 3.52 -5.00
CA ILE A 92 -11.48 2.38 -5.89
C ILE A 92 -11.41 2.93 -7.31
N ASP A 93 -10.49 2.44 -8.13
CA ASP A 93 -10.40 2.82 -9.55
C ASP A 93 -11.34 1.94 -10.38
N PRO A 94 -12.54 2.43 -10.78
CA PRO A 94 -13.51 1.62 -11.52
C PRO A 94 -13.10 1.39 -12.98
N VAL A 95 -12.17 2.18 -13.51
CA VAL A 95 -11.66 2.00 -14.89
C VAL A 95 -10.91 0.67 -15.05
N ALA A 96 -10.38 0.12 -13.95
CA ALA A 96 -9.78 -1.21 -13.92
C ALA A 96 -10.79 -2.36 -13.66
N LEU A 97 -12.03 -2.02 -13.28
CA LEU A 97 -13.14 -2.97 -13.15
C LEU A 97 -13.88 -3.20 -14.48
N ALA A 98 -13.60 -2.42 -15.51
CA ALA A 98 -14.21 -2.55 -16.83
C ALA A 98 -13.63 -3.76 -17.60
N VAL A 99 -14.10 -4.96 -17.26
CA VAL A 99 -14.06 -6.11 -18.16
C VAL A 99 -15.11 -5.87 -19.25
N THR A 100 -14.63 -5.76 -20.50
CA THR A 100 -15.35 -5.82 -21.80
C THR A 100 -16.87 -5.94 -21.76
N VAL A 101 -17.57 -4.88 -22.15
CA VAL A 101 -18.93 -5.01 -22.71
C VAL A 101 -18.76 -5.54 -24.15
N PRO A 102 -19.26 -6.73 -24.50
CA PRO A 102 -19.29 -7.14 -25.90
C PRO A 102 -20.35 -6.28 -26.61
N GLU A 103 -19.93 -5.54 -27.64
CA GLU A 103 -20.87 -4.88 -28.56
C GLU A 103 -21.77 -5.96 -29.18
N ARG A 104 -23.08 -5.71 -29.18
CA ARG A 104 -24.08 -6.56 -29.83
C ARG A 104 -24.22 -6.23 -31.30
#